data_AF-A0A7R8WKK4-F1
#
_entry.id   AF-A0A7R8WKK4-F1
#
_cell.length_a   1.000
_cell.length_b   1.000
_cell.length_c   1.000
_cell.angle_alpha   90.00
_cell.angle_beta   90.00
_cell.angle_gamma   90.00
#
_symmetry.space_group_name_H-M   'P 1'
#
loop_
_entity.id
_entity.type
_entity.pdbx_description
1 polymer ?
#
loop_
_entity_poly.entity_id
_entity_poly.type
_entity_poly.pdbx_seq_one_letter_code
_entity_poly.pdbx_strand_id
1 'polypeptide(L)'
;MTYSEARASFKQAMDDVCKHHDPTVITRQRGEHVVMMSLADYNSMEETMYLLGNPVNAERLMRGVEQQAMANQKAKNKEAAKHIKFAWIDDAWDDYLYWQEHDEKKVEEINALLEECSRDPFKGTGKPEPLRGNLTGYWSRRIDKEHRLVYLPEDKCIYVIQCRFHYEK
;
A
#
# COMPACT_ATOMS: atom_id res chain seq x y z
N MET A 1 13.20 3.39 -39.37
CA MET A 1 13.09 4.17 -40.63
C MET A 1 14.00 3.57 -41.69
N THR A 2 13.68 3.76 -42.97
CA THR A 2 14.54 3.30 -44.08
C THR A 2 15.74 4.24 -44.24
N TYR A 3 16.82 3.76 -44.86
CA TYR A 3 17.98 4.61 -45.20
C TYR A 3 17.59 5.84 -46.03
N SER A 4 16.67 5.69 -46.97
CA SER A 4 16.21 6.80 -47.82
C SER A 4 15.50 7.88 -47.01
N GLU A 5 14.66 7.48 -46.05
CA GLU A 5 14.02 8.39 -45.10
C GLU A 5 15.06 9.07 -44.21
N ALA A 6 15.95 8.28 -43.58
CA ALA A 6 17.01 8.80 -42.72
C ALA A 6 17.91 9.81 -43.45
N ARG A 7 18.19 9.59 -44.74
CA ARG A 7 18.96 10.52 -45.56
C ARG A 7 18.19 11.82 -45.83
N ALA A 8 16.89 11.74 -46.08
CA ALA A 8 16.05 12.91 -46.37
C ALA A 8 15.79 13.77 -45.13
N SER A 9 15.71 13.16 -43.94
CA SER A 9 15.36 13.83 -42.68
C SER A 9 16.40 13.65 -41.57
N PHE A 10 17.69 13.51 -41.91
CA PHE A 10 18.75 13.13 -40.96
C PHE A 10 18.83 14.03 -39.73
N LYS A 11 18.68 15.35 -39.91
CA LYS A 11 18.67 16.32 -38.80
C LYS A 11 17.53 16.03 -37.83
N GLN A 12 16.31 15.87 -38.35
CA GLN A 12 15.15 15.57 -37.52
C GLN A 12 15.33 14.26 -36.77
N ALA A 13 15.87 13.24 -37.44
CA ALA A 13 16.15 11.96 -36.80
C ALA A 13 17.18 12.10 -35.65
N MET A 14 18.22 12.93 -35.80
CA MET A 14 19.17 13.23 -34.71
C MET A 14 18.51 14.02 -33.56
N ASP A 15 17.68 15.01 -33.89
CA ASP A 15 16.97 15.82 -32.89
C ASP A 15 15.98 14.95 -32.09
N ASP A 16 15.29 14.03 -32.76
CA ASP A 16 14.32 13.13 -32.14
C ASP A 16 14.99 12.14 -31.18
N VAL A 17 16.11 11.50 -31.57
CA VAL A 17 16.83 10.57 -30.67
C VAL A 17 17.39 11.30 -29.44
N CYS A 18 17.87 12.53 -29.59
CA CYS A 18 18.38 13.32 -28.46
C CYS A 18 17.25 13.83 -27.55
N LYS A 19 16.07 14.12 -28.10
CA LYS A 19 14.94 14.67 -27.34
C LYS A 19 14.15 13.58 -26.62
N HIS A 20 13.97 12.44 -27.26
CA HIS A 20 13.10 11.37 -26.76
C HIS A 20 13.89 10.23 -26.10
N HIS A 21 15.22 10.18 -26.27
CA HIS A 21 16.07 9.10 -25.78
C HIS A 21 15.66 7.71 -26.31
N ASP A 22 14.95 7.70 -27.45
CA ASP A 22 14.51 6.49 -28.12
C ASP A 22 15.47 6.18 -29.28
N PRO A 23 16.15 5.02 -29.29
CA PRO A 23 17.05 4.66 -30.37
C PRO A 23 16.29 4.43 -31.68
N THR A 24 16.79 5.02 -32.77
CA THR A 24 16.22 4.87 -34.10
C THR A 24 16.98 3.81 -34.91
N VAL A 25 16.27 2.77 -35.35
CA VAL A 25 16.84 1.77 -36.27
C VAL A 25 16.74 2.27 -37.71
N ILE A 26 17.88 2.34 -38.39
CA ILE A 26 18.00 2.69 -39.80
C ILE A 26 18.21 1.39 -40.60
N THR A 27 17.20 1.00 -41.36
CA THR A 27 17.22 -0.22 -42.17
C THR A 27 17.78 0.04 -43.58
N ARG A 28 18.55 -0.91 -44.09
CA ARG A 28 19.20 -0.86 -45.41
C ARG A 28 18.74 -2.04 -46.26
N GLN A 29 18.44 -1.80 -47.53
CA GLN A 29 18.03 -2.87 -48.46
C GLN A 29 19.20 -3.82 -48.82
N ARG A 30 20.42 -3.30 -48.81
CA ARG A 30 21.66 -4.07 -49.00
C ARG A 30 22.65 -3.64 -47.90
N GLY A 31 23.10 -4.59 -47.09
CA GLY A 31 23.99 -4.36 -45.94
C GLY A 31 23.28 -4.40 -44.58
N GLU A 32 24.06 -4.29 -43.51
CA GLU A 32 23.57 -4.40 -42.13
C GLU A 32 22.82 -3.14 -41.68
N HIS A 33 21.87 -3.33 -40.76
CA HIS A 33 21.11 -2.25 -40.15
C HIS A 33 21.95 -1.57 -39.07
N VAL A 34 21.69 -0.29 -38.85
CA VAL A 34 22.38 0.49 -37.81
C VAL A 34 21.37 1.08 -36.84
N VAL A 35 21.77 1.21 -35.59
CA VAL A 35 21.01 1.92 -34.57
C VAL A 35 21.66 3.29 -34.37
N MET A 36 20.85 4.34 -34.46
CA MET A 36 21.24 5.69 -34.08
C MET A 36 20.66 5.98 -32.70
N MET A 37 21.49 6.43 -31.77
CA MET A 37 21.12 6.82 -30.42
C MET A 37 21.88 8.08 -30.03
N SER A 38 21.41 8.80 -29.01
CA SER A 38 22.17 9.92 -28.49
C SER A 38 23.47 9.44 -27.85
N LEU A 39 24.49 10.30 -27.83
CA LEU A 39 25.75 9.98 -27.15
C LEU A 39 25.52 9.73 -25.63
N ALA A 40 24.57 10.45 -25.03
CA ALA A 40 24.22 10.28 -23.62
C ALA A 40 23.67 8.87 -23.35
N ASP A 41 22.83 8.35 -24.23
CA ASP A 41 22.27 6.99 -24.11
C ASP A 41 23.35 5.93 -24.34
N TYR A 42 24.19 6.13 -25.36
CA TYR A 42 25.33 5.24 -25.61
C TYR A 42 26.25 5.14 -24.38
N ASN A 43 26.66 6.27 -23.81
CA ASN A 43 27.51 6.30 -22.64
C ASN A 43 26.83 5.65 -21.41
N SER A 44 25.52 5.88 -21.24
CA SER A 44 24.76 5.26 -20.14
C SER A 44 24.68 3.74 -20.28
N MET A 45 24.53 3.24 -21.50
CA MET A 45 24.57 1.81 -21.80
C MET A 45 25.97 1.23 -21.58
N GLU A 46 27.03 1.91 -22.01
CA GLU A 46 28.41 1.47 -21.76
C GLU A 46 28.71 1.39 -20.26
N GLU A 47 28.30 2.37 -19.47
CA GLU A 47 28.46 2.33 -18.01
C GLU A 47 27.69 1.16 -17.40
N THR A 48 26.45 0.93 -17.85
CA THR A 48 25.65 -0.23 -17.40
C THR A 48 26.33 -1.55 -17.76
N MET A 49 26.82 -1.68 -18.99
CA MET A 49 27.56 -2.85 -19.46
C MET A 49 28.86 -3.05 -18.68
N TYR A 50 29.55 -1.97 -18.31
CA TYR A 50 30.75 -2.01 -17.49
C TYR A 50 30.43 -2.52 -16.07
N LEU A 51 29.39 -1.98 -15.43
CA LEU A 51 28.95 -2.41 -14.11
C LEU A 51 28.52 -3.88 -14.08
N LEU A 52 27.83 -4.34 -15.13
CA LEU A 52 27.32 -5.70 -15.24
C LEU A 52 28.33 -6.70 -15.83
N GLY A 53 29.41 -6.22 -16.46
CA GLY A 53 30.39 -7.05 -17.17
C GLY A 53 31.20 -7.98 -16.27
N ASN A 54 31.30 -7.67 -14.97
CA ASN A 54 31.84 -8.57 -13.96
C ASN A 54 30.69 -9.22 -13.18
N PRO A 55 30.52 -10.56 -13.23
CA PRO A 55 29.39 -11.24 -12.60
C PRO A 55 29.34 -11.05 -11.07
N VAL A 56 30.49 -10.95 -10.40
CA VAL A 56 30.55 -10.70 -8.95
C VAL A 56 30.12 -9.28 -8.61
N ASN A 57 30.49 -8.30 -9.43
CA ASN A 57 30.06 -6.92 -9.25
C ASN A 57 28.56 -6.76 -9.53
N ALA A 58 28.08 -7.38 -10.61
CA ALA A 58 26.66 -7.41 -10.97
C ALA A 58 25.81 -8.00 -9.85
N GLU A 59 26.21 -9.15 -9.28
CA GLU A 59 25.50 -9.78 -8.17
C GLU A 59 25.44 -8.86 -6.93
N ARG A 60 26.56 -8.22 -6.58
CA ARG A 60 26.62 -7.27 -5.46
C ARG A 60 25.70 -6.07 -5.69
N LEU A 61 25.70 -5.51 -6.90
CA LEU A 61 24.86 -4.38 -7.28
C LEU A 61 23.38 -4.74 -7.19
N MET A 62 22.98 -5.87 -7.78
CA MET A 62 21.60 -6.36 -7.75
C MET A 62 21.13 -6.63 -6.31
N ARG A 63 21.96 -7.27 -5.49
CA ARG A 63 21.66 -7.50 -4.07
C ARG A 63 21.43 -6.19 -3.30
N GLY A 64 22.22 -5.16 -3.58
CA GLY A 64 22.03 -3.83 -2.97
C GLY A 64 20.71 -3.18 -3.38
N VAL A 65 20.36 -3.24 -4.67
CA VAL A 65 19.08 -2.74 -5.20
C VAL A 65 17.90 -3.50 -4.60
N GLU A 66 17.99 -4.83 -4.50
CA GLU A 66 16.97 -5.69 -3.87
C GLU A 66 16.77 -5.35 -2.39
N GLN A 67 17.86 -5.18 -1.63
CA GLN A 67 17.79 -4.79 -0.22
C GLN A 67 17.11 -3.43 -0.04
N GLN A 68 17.42 -2.45 -0.89
CA GLN A 68 16.77 -1.14 -0.88
C GLN A 68 15.28 -1.23 -1.27
N ALA A 69 14.94 -2.03 -2.28
CA ALA A 69 13.56 -2.27 -2.68
C ALA A 69 12.74 -2.94 -1.57
N MET A 70 13.30 -3.95 -0.90
CA MET A 70 12.65 -4.63 0.24
C MET A 70 12.48 -3.70 1.44
N ALA A 71 13.49 -2.88 1.77
CA ALA A 71 13.37 -1.89 2.85
C ALA A 71 12.26 -0.87 2.55
N ASN A 72 12.19 -0.38 1.31
CA ASN A 72 11.13 0.51 0.86
C ASN A 72 9.74 -0.16 0.88
N GLN A 73 9.64 -1.44 0.50
CA GLN A 73 8.37 -2.17 0.53
C GLN A 73 7.90 -2.41 1.97
N LYS A 74 8.80 -2.76 2.89
CA LYS A 74 8.48 -2.92 4.32
C LYS A 74 7.99 -1.62 4.93
N ALA A 75 8.61 -0.49 4.60
CA ALA A 75 8.16 0.83 5.05
C ALA A 75 6.77 1.18 4.50
N LYS A 76 6.53 0.95 3.21
CA LYS A 76 5.21 1.12 2.59
C LYS A 76 4.15 0.22 3.22
N ASN A 77 4.46 -1.04 3.48
CA ASN A 77 3.55 -1.99 4.14
C ASN A 77 3.21 -1.54 5.57
N LYS A 78 4.20 -1.03 6.33
CA LYS A 78 3.96 -0.46 7.66
C LYS A 78 3.07 0.77 7.61
N GLU A 79 3.30 1.66 6.65
CA GLU A 79 2.46 2.86 6.49
C GLU A 79 1.03 2.48 6.10
N ALA A 80 0.85 1.53 5.20
CA ALA A 80 -0.47 0.99 4.86
C ALA A 80 -1.16 0.33 6.08
N ALA A 81 -0.40 -0.38 6.91
CA ALA A 81 -0.91 -1.00 8.13
C ALA A 81 -1.26 0.03 9.24
N LYS A 82 -0.80 1.27 9.18
CA LYS A 82 -1.29 2.32 10.10
C LYS A 82 -2.74 2.74 9.83
N HIS A 83 -3.32 2.31 8.71
CA HIS A 83 -4.73 2.50 8.40
C HIS A 83 -5.60 1.31 8.83
N ILE A 84 -5.16 0.51 9.83
CA ILE A 84 -6.00 -0.52 10.44
C ILE A 84 -7.27 0.13 10.99
N LYS A 85 -8.43 -0.34 10.50
CA LYS A 85 -9.73 0.15 10.96
C LYS A 85 -10.06 -0.30 12.38
N PHE A 86 -9.71 -1.54 12.73
CA PHE A 86 -10.12 -2.18 13.99
C PHE A 86 -8.96 -2.98 14.59
N ALA A 87 -8.70 -2.77 15.87
CA ALA A 87 -7.80 -3.59 16.68
C ALA A 87 -8.61 -4.16 17.86
N TRP A 88 -8.43 -5.44 18.18
CA TRP A 88 -9.19 -6.11 19.24
C TRP A 88 -8.25 -6.48 20.37
N ILE A 89 -8.65 -6.24 21.62
CA ILE A 89 -8.02 -6.93 22.75
C ILE A 89 -8.55 -8.37 22.83
N ASP A 90 -7.80 -9.25 23.47
CA ASP A 90 -8.12 -10.68 23.53
C ASP A 90 -9.55 -10.94 24.04
N ASP A 91 -9.95 -10.32 25.16
CA ASP A 91 -11.30 -10.50 25.73
C ASP A 91 -12.42 -10.02 24.77
N ALA A 92 -12.20 -8.92 24.04
CA ALA A 92 -13.17 -8.41 23.07
C ALA A 92 -13.28 -9.31 21.83
N TRP A 93 -12.17 -9.96 21.46
CA TRP A 93 -12.16 -10.93 20.39
C TRP A 93 -12.93 -12.19 20.80
N ASP A 94 -12.73 -12.67 22.02
CA ASP A 94 -13.48 -13.80 22.56
C ASP A 94 -14.99 -13.50 22.68
N ASP A 95 -15.36 -12.26 23.07
CA ASP A 95 -16.75 -11.79 23.04
C ASP A 95 -17.35 -11.89 21.62
N TYR A 96 -16.60 -11.46 20.62
CA TYR A 96 -17.05 -11.47 19.23
C TYR A 96 -17.20 -12.90 18.70
N LEU A 97 -16.21 -13.77 18.96
CA LEU A 97 -16.27 -15.19 18.60
C LEU A 97 -17.46 -15.89 19.26
N TYR A 98 -17.75 -15.59 20.53
CA TYR A 98 -18.93 -16.12 21.20
C TYR A 98 -20.21 -15.76 20.43
N TRP A 99 -20.36 -14.52 19.99
CA TRP A 99 -21.54 -14.12 19.21
C TRP A 99 -21.63 -14.83 17.85
N GLN A 100 -20.52 -15.14 17.20
CA GLN A 100 -20.54 -15.90 15.94
C GLN A 100 -21.17 -17.29 16.09
N GLU A 101 -21.00 -17.91 17.26
CA GLU A 101 -21.58 -19.23 17.54
C GLU A 101 -23.00 -19.16 18.11
N HIS A 102 -23.37 -18.06 18.77
CA HIS A 102 -24.59 -18.01 19.60
C HIS A 102 -25.68 -17.07 19.06
N ASP A 103 -25.34 -15.99 18.35
CA ASP A 103 -26.31 -15.01 17.85
C ASP A 103 -25.74 -14.19 16.68
N GLU A 104 -26.03 -14.61 15.45
CA GLU A 104 -25.56 -13.92 14.23
C GLU A 104 -26.03 -12.46 14.16
N LYS A 105 -27.18 -12.13 14.75
CA LYS A 105 -27.72 -10.77 14.71
C LYS A 105 -26.90 -9.82 15.56
N LYS A 106 -26.30 -10.30 16.66
CA LYS A 106 -25.34 -9.50 17.43
C LYS A 106 -24.07 -9.24 16.64
N VAL A 107 -23.60 -10.22 15.88
CA VAL A 107 -22.45 -10.06 14.98
C VAL A 107 -22.73 -9.01 13.92
N GLU A 108 -23.91 -9.07 13.28
CA GLU A 108 -24.34 -8.06 12.30
C GLU A 108 -24.39 -6.66 12.91
N GLU A 109 -24.98 -6.51 14.10
CA GLU A 109 -25.08 -5.22 14.79
C GLU A 109 -23.69 -4.68 15.19
N ILE A 110 -22.81 -5.54 15.74
CA ILE A 110 -21.43 -5.16 16.08
C ILE A 110 -20.68 -4.69 14.84
N ASN A 111 -20.79 -5.42 13.72
CA ASN A 111 -20.14 -5.05 12.46
C ASN A 111 -20.68 -3.73 11.90
N ALA A 112 -21.99 -3.50 11.99
CA ALA A 112 -22.60 -2.23 11.58
C ALA A 112 -22.09 -1.05 12.43
N LEU A 113 -22.04 -1.22 13.75
CA LEU A 113 -21.51 -0.21 14.68
C LEU A 113 -20.02 0.07 14.42
N LEU A 114 -19.20 -0.96 14.17
CA LEU A 114 -17.78 -0.80 13.87
C LEU A 114 -17.56 -0.05 12.55
N GLU A 115 -18.30 -0.40 11.50
CA GLU A 115 -18.20 0.29 10.21
C GLU A 115 -18.61 1.77 10.34
N GLU A 116 -19.66 2.09 11.13
CA GLU A 116 -20.00 3.48 11.47
C GLU A 116 -18.90 4.17 12.29
N CYS A 117 -18.35 3.52 13.32
CA CYS A 117 -17.24 4.04 14.12
C CYS A 117 -16.02 4.38 13.27
N SER A 118 -15.74 3.59 12.23
CA SER A 118 -14.62 3.83 11.31
C SER A 118 -14.79 5.11 10.48
N ARG A 119 -16.02 5.62 10.34
CA ARG A 119 -16.35 6.86 9.62
C ARG A 119 -16.41 8.06 10.56
N ASP A 120 -17.13 7.93 11.66
CA ASP A 120 -17.18 8.92 12.74
C ASP A 120 -17.34 8.20 14.09
N PRO A 121 -16.28 8.11 14.92
CA PRO A 121 -16.34 7.37 16.17
C PRO A 121 -17.24 8.03 17.21
N PHE A 122 -17.59 9.31 17.07
CA PHE A 122 -18.27 10.08 18.11
C PHE A 122 -19.76 10.29 17.83
N LYS A 123 -20.26 9.83 16.68
CA LYS A 123 -21.66 10.00 16.23
C LYS A 123 -22.18 8.75 15.53
N GLY A 124 -23.50 8.62 15.45
CA GLY A 124 -24.17 7.53 14.73
C GLY A 124 -25.13 6.72 15.60
N THR A 125 -25.38 5.49 15.19
CA THR A 125 -26.27 4.54 15.86
C THR A 125 -25.68 4.03 17.17
N GLY A 126 -26.50 3.36 17.98
CA GLY A 126 -26.10 2.90 19.30
C GLY A 126 -25.91 3.99 20.36
N LYS A 127 -26.20 5.26 20.06
CA LYS A 127 -26.06 6.41 20.99
C LYS A 127 -24.64 6.47 21.61
N PRO A 128 -23.65 6.97 20.85
CA PRO A 128 -22.27 7.05 21.33
C PRO A 128 -22.17 7.95 22.57
N GLU A 129 -21.60 7.40 23.64
CA GLU A 129 -21.45 8.09 24.92
C GLU A 129 -19.97 8.02 25.38
N PRO A 130 -19.31 9.16 25.70
CA PRO A 130 -17.95 9.15 26.24
C PRO A 130 -17.98 8.67 27.70
N LEU A 131 -17.08 7.74 28.02
CA LEU A 131 -16.92 7.23 29.39
C LEU A 131 -16.12 8.23 30.25
N ARG A 132 -16.25 8.10 31.57
CA ARG A 132 -15.75 9.09 32.55
C ARG A 132 -14.83 8.44 33.59
N GLY A 133 -14.12 9.27 34.35
CA GLY A 133 -13.19 8.82 35.39
C GLY A 133 -11.98 8.08 34.79
N ASN A 134 -11.66 6.91 35.34
CA ASN A 134 -10.56 6.06 34.83
C ASN A 134 -10.78 5.54 33.40
N LEU A 135 -12.01 5.65 32.88
CA LEU A 135 -12.36 5.27 31.52
C LEU A 135 -12.40 6.46 30.55
N THR A 136 -11.84 7.61 30.95
CA THR A 136 -11.75 8.78 30.06
C THR A 136 -10.94 8.44 28.81
N GLY A 137 -11.49 8.78 27.63
CA GLY A 137 -10.93 8.39 26.33
C GLY A 137 -11.72 7.27 25.65
N TYR A 138 -12.29 6.36 26.43
CA TYR A 138 -13.14 5.29 25.92
C TYR A 138 -14.56 5.79 25.61
N TRP A 139 -15.20 5.10 24.69
CA TRP A 139 -16.56 5.34 24.22
C TRP A 139 -17.38 4.07 24.28
N SER A 140 -18.69 4.24 24.48
CA SER A 140 -19.65 3.15 24.47
C SER A 140 -20.75 3.40 23.45
N ARG A 141 -21.14 2.36 22.71
CA ARG A 141 -22.37 2.29 21.91
C ARG A 141 -23.21 1.08 22.33
N ARG A 142 -24.52 1.23 22.24
CA ARG A 142 -25.51 0.18 22.51
C ARG A 142 -25.58 -0.77 21.34
N ILE A 143 -25.28 -2.04 21.59
CA ILE A 143 -25.59 -3.14 20.68
C ILE A 143 -27.07 -3.49 20.85
N ASP A 144 -27.51 -3.61 22.11
CA ASP A 144 -28.93 -3.78 22.45
C ASP A 144 -29.23 -3.11 23.81
N LYS A 145 -30.30 -3.54 24.50
CA LYS A 145 -30.64 -3.01 25.82
C LYS A 145 -29.56 -3.29 26.87
N GLU A 146 -28.86 -4.41 26.75
CA GLU A 146 -27.91 -4.96 27.72
C GLU A 146 -26.46 -4.75 27.31
N HIS A 147 -26.07 -5.21 26.12
CA HIS A 147 -24.68 -5.24 25.68
C HIS A 147 -24.23 -3.92 25.06
N ARG A 148 -22.94 -3.65 25.21
CA ARG A 148 -22.28 -2.44 24.73
C ARG A 148 -21.05 -2.80 23.93
N LEU A 149 -20.85 -2.09 22.82
CA LEU A 149 -19.56 -2.00 22.15
C LEU A 149 -18.76 -0.89 22.87
N VAL A 150 -17.67 -1.26 23.53
CA VAL A 150 -16.75 -0.33 24.19
C VAL A 150 -15.47 -0.24 23.37
N TYR A 151 -15.04 0.97 23.04
CA TYR A 151 -13.90 1.20 22.15
C TYR A 151 -13.12 2.48 22.49
N LEU A 152 -11.87 2.54 22.05
CA LEU A 152 -11.01 3.72 22.08
C LEU A 152 -10.64 4.11 20.64
N PRO A 153 -11.06 5.28 20.14
CA PRO A 153 -10.62 5.79 18.85
C PRO A 153 -9.26 6.51 18.97
N GLU A 154 -8.20 5.98 18.36
CA GLU A 154 -6.84 6.54 18.40
C GLU A 154 -6.11 6.26 17.06
N ASP A 155 -5.31 7.19 16.55
CA ASP A 155 -4.49 6.99 15.33
C ASP A 155 -5.23 6.44 14.09
N LYS A 156 -6.50 6.84 13.89
CA LYS A 156 -7.41 6.33 12.83
C LYS A 156 -7.74 4.84 12.96
N CYS A 157 -7.51 4.26 14.12
CA CYS A 157 -7.90 2.92 14.50
C CYS A 157 -8.98 2.96 15.59
N ILE A 158 -9.87 1.96 15.57
CA ILE A 158 -10.84 1.72 16.65
C ILE A 158 -10.35 0.51 17.44
N TYR A 159 -9.86 0.74 18.65
CA TYR A 159 -9.46 -0.30 19.57
C TYR A 159 -10.70 -0.81 20.31
N VAL A 160 -11.15 -2.02 19.99
CA VAL A 160 -12.31 -2.67 20.59
C VAL A 160 -11.88 -3.32 21.91
N ILE A 161 -12.57 -2.93 22.99
CA ILE A 161 -12.27 -3.32 24.37
C ILE A 161 -13.26 -4.35 24.89
N GLN A 162 -14.52 -4.27 24.45
CA GLN A 162 -15.58 -5.19 24.89
C GLN A 162 -16.75 -5.13 23.90
N CYS A 163 -17.41 -6.24 23.63
CA CYS A 163 -18.66 -6.26 22.86
C CYS A 163 -19.72 -7.21 23.41
N ARG A 164 -19.53 -7.71 24.64
CA ARG A 164 -20.52 -8.45 25.41
C ARG A 164 -20.54 -7.99 26.85
N PHE A 165 -21.72 -7.87 27.43
CA PHE A 165 -21.83 -7.69 28.88
C PHE A 165 -21.70 -9.04 29.57
N HIS A 166 -20.83 -9.10 30.58
CA HIS A 166 -20.64 -10.29 31.40
C HIS A 166 -21.28 -10.05 32.76
N TYR A 167 -22.11 -10.99 33.20
CA TYR A 167 -22.61 -10.99 34.56
C TYR A 167 -21.51 -11.48 35.50
N GLU A 168 -21.48 -10.96 36.74
CA GLU A 168 -20.70 -11.59 37.80
C GLU A 168 -21.16 -13.05 37.94
N LYS A 169 -20.19 -13.97 38.07
CA LYS A 169 -20.48 -15.38 38.37
C LYS A 169 -21.07 -15.54 39.76
#